data_AF-A9I2E0-F1
#
_entry.id   AF-A9I2E0-F1
#
_cell.length_a   1.000
_cell.length_b   1.000
_cell.length_c   1.000
_cell.angle_alpha   90.00
_cell.angle_beta   90.00
_cell.angle_gamma   90.00
#
_symmetry.space_group_name_H-M   'P 1'
#
loop_
_entity.id
_entity.type
_entity.pdbx_description
1 polymer ?
#
loop_
_entity_poly.entity_id
_entity_poly.type
_entity_poly.pdbx_seq_one_letter_code
_entity_poly.pdbx_strand_id
1 'polypeptide(L)'
;MKQDTHDREKQLAAHEHNQRQAQARDDLQTTKDQDFYARLGLSGPEAEANTPSDAFVVSIHCERWTLSDLETGGVSIHDIELDRVTFNADDLVRHSRDYGISEPSSTDPSMTPNIWFRSTYPREDRAYFEQGVEKYYSLHIHEVNGHPPGSAEYQRVADLVGVRFDQAVLRQEHELEQDGPDLCS
;
A
#
# COMPACT_ATOMS: atom_id res chain seq x y z
N MET A 1 -45.12 43.13 24.91
CA MET A 1 -44.84 41.79 24.34
C MET A 1 -44.55 41.76 22.83
N LYS A 2 -44.52 42.89 22.09
CA LYS A 2 -44.15 42.90 20.65
C LYS A 2 -42.69 43.27 20.37
N GLN A 3 -41.99 43.83 21.36
CA GLN A 3 -40.60 44.27 21.24
C GLN A 3 -39.63 43.08 21.18
N ASP A 4 -39.82 42.08 22.06
CA ASP A 4 -39.01 40.85 22.13
C ASP A 4 -38.96 40.04 20.83
N THR A 5 -40.06 40.01 20.07
CA THR A 5 -40.13 39.25 18.82
C THR A 5 -39.28 39.91 17.73
N HIS A 6 -39.30 41.24 17.66
CA HIS A 6 -38.57 42.01 16.67
C HIS A 6 -37.05 42.01 16.95
N ASP A 7 -36.67 42.02 18.23
CA ASP A 7 -35.27 41.92 18.63
C ASP A 7 -34.68 40.52 18.35
N ARG A 8 -35.49 39.46 18.52
CA ARG A 8 -35.10 38.07 18.19
C ARG A 8 -34.95 37.85 16.67
N GLU A 9 -35.84 38.41 15.86
CA GLU A 9 -35.73 38.35 14.39
C GLU A 9 -34.49 39.08 13.88
N LYS A 10 -34.14 40.24 14.45
CA LYS A 10 -32.90 40.95 14.13
C LYS A 10 -31.64 40.15 14.49
N GLN A 11 -31.65 39.45 15.63
CA GLN A 11 -30.52 38.61 16.04
C GLN A 11 -30.32 37.42 15.11
N LEU A 12 -31.40 36.77 14.65
CA LEU A 12 -31.33 35.67 13.68
C LEU A 12 -30.81 36.16 12.32
N ALA A 13 -31.33 37.28 11.82
CA ALA A 13 -30.86 37.84 10.55
C ALA A 13 -29.37 38.25 10.60
N ALA A 14 -28.90 38.78 11.74
CA ALA A 14 -27.49 39.10 11.95
C ALA A 14 -26.61 37.84 12.01
N HIS A 15 -27.09 36.76 12.64
CA HIS A 15 -26.38 35.49 12.70
C HIS A 15 -26.26 34.85 11.30
N GLU A 16 -27.35 34.80 10.53
CA GLU A 16 -27.33 34.28 9.16
C GLU A 16 -26.42 35.09 8.24
N HIS A 17 -26.38 36.40 8.40
CA HIS A 17 -25.50 37.26 7.62
C HIS A 17 -24.03 37.03 7.97
N ASN A 18 -23.69 36.89 9.26
CA ASN A 18 -22.34 36.55 9.70
C ASN A 18 -21.91 35.16 9.21
N GLN A 19 -22.81 34.17 9.25
CA GLN A 19 -22.53 32.83 8.75
C GLN A 19 -22.27 32.83 7.24
N ARG A 20 -23.10 33.55 6.45
CA ARG A 20 -22.86 33.72 5.01
C ARG A 20 -21.55 34.44 4.71
N GLN A 21 -21.16 35.43 5.51
CA GLN A 21 -19.87 36.10 5.35
C GLN A 21 -18.68 35.19 5.71
N ALA A 22 -18.81 34.36 6.75
CA ALA A 22 -17.78 33.39 7.10
C ALA A 22 -17.59 32.36 5.97
N GLN A 23 -18.69 31.79 5.48
CA GLN A 23 -18.65 30.83 4.39
C GLN A 23 -18.08 31.43 3.10
N ALA A 24 -18.47 32.65 2.72
CA ALA A 24 -17.89 33.32 1.56
C ALA A 24 -16.39 33.64 1.72
N ARG A 25 -15.90 33.85 2.94
CA ARG A 25 -14.48 34.03 3.22
C ARG A 25 -13.72 32.71 3.10
N ASP A 26 -14.29 31.64 3.62
CA ASP A 26 -13.72 30.30 3.54
C ASP A 26 -13.66 29.83 2.07
N ASP A 27 -14.74 29.99 1.31
CA ASP A 27 -14.78 29.66 -0.12
C ASP A 27 -13.74 30.46 -0.94
N LEU A 28 -13.60 31.76 -0.63
CA LEU A 28 -12.62 32.62 -1.28
C LEU A 28 -11.17 32.22 -0.91
N GLN A 29 -10.95 31.79 0.33
CA GLN A 29 -9.65 31.29 0.78
C GLN A 29 -9.31 29.97 0.08
N THR A 30 -10.25 29.03 0.01
CA THR A 30 -10.09 27.76 -0.72
C THR A 30 -9.77 28.01 -2.20
N THR A 31 -10.46 28.95 -2.84
CA THR A 31 -10.21 29.30 -4.25
C THR A 31 -8.79 29.88 -4.45
N LYS A 32 -8.35 30.75 -3.54
CA LYS A 32 -6.99 31.32 -3.58
C LYS A 32 -5.91 30.28 -3.35
N ASP A 33 -6.16 29.32 -2.45
CA ASP A 33 -5.23 28.24 -2.16
C ASP A 33 -5.13 27.31 -3.37
N GLN A 34 -6.25 26.93 -4.00
CA GLN A 34 -6.24 26.16 -5.25
C GLN A 34 -5.46 26.89 -6.37
N ASP A 35 -5.69 28.18 -6.56
CA ASP A 35 -4.95 29.00 -7.54
C ASP A 35 -3.43 29.04 -7.23
N PHE A 36 -3.06 29.08 -5.95
CA PHE A 36 -1.66 29.04 -5.52
C PHE A 36 -0.99 27.72 -5.94
N TYR A 37 -1.63 26.58 -5.68
CA TYR A 37 -1.10 25.27 -6.08
C TYR A 37 -1.05 25.12 -7.61
N ALA A 38 -2.10 25.55 -8.32
CA ALA A 38 -2.15 25.51 -9.78
C ALA A 38 -1.01 26.32 -10.42
N ARG A 39 -0.68 27.50 -9.87
CA ARG A 39 0.46 28.33 -10.34
C ARG A 39 1.82 27.68 -10.12
N LEU A 40 1.94 26.83 -9.11
CA LEU A 40 3.16 26.05 -8.85
C LEU A 40 3.19 24.74 -9.64
N GLY A 41 2.14 24.42 -10.42
CA GLY A 41 1.99 23.13 -11.09
C GLY A 41 1.80 21.97 -10.11
N LEU A 42 1.33 22.26 -8.89
CA LEU A 42 1.05 21.28 -7.84
C LEU A 42 -0.46 21.05 -7.76
N SER A 43 -0.84 19.83 -7.41
CA SER A 43 -2.21 19.53 -7.00
C SER A 43 -2.39 20.01 -5.56
N GLY A 44 -3.50 20.69 -5.25
CA GLY A 44 -3.78 21.14 -3.89
C GLY A 44 -3.97 19.98 -2.89
N PRO A 45 -3.93 20.23 -1.58
CA PRO A 45 -4.05 19.20 -0.54
C PRO A 45 -5.39 18.44 -0.59
N GLU A 46 -6.43 19.06 -1.18
CA GLU A 46 -7.73 18.43 -1.42
C GLU A 46 -7.66 17.34 -2.51
N ALA A 47 -6.68 17.41 -3.42
CA ALA A 47 -6.42 16.34 -4.39
C ALA A 47 -5.77 15.11 -3.74
N GLU A 48 -4.91 15.30 -2.73
CA GLU A 48 -4.31 14.19 -1.96
C GLU A 48 -5.35 13.49 -1.09
N ALA A 49 -6.32 14.23 -0.54
CA ALA A 49 -7.43 13.68 0.25
C ALA A 49 -8.43 12.84 -0.57
N ASN A 50 -8.48 13.03 -1.90
CA ASN A 50 -9.37 12.29 -2.80
C ASN A 50 -8.68 11.12 -3.51
N THR A 51 -7.39 10.89 -3.26
CA THR A 51 -6.75 9.64 -3.68
C THR A 51 -7.26 8.52 -2.77
N PRO A 52 -7.87 7.45 -3.30
CA PRO A 52 -8.20 6.30 -2.47
C PRO A 52 -6.89 5.81 -1.83
N SER A 53 -6.83 5.85 -0.50
CA SER A 53 -5.71 5.28 0.24
C SER A 53 -5.68 3.79 -0.07
N ASP A 54 -4.63 3.32 -0.72
CA ASP A 54 -4.45 1.90 -0.98
C ASP A 54 -4.47 1.14 0.36
N ALA A 55 -5.29 0.10 0.44
CA ALA A 55 -5.42 -0.78 1.60
C ALA A 55 -5.03 -2.21 1.22
N PHE A 56 -4.16 -2.82 2.01
CA PHE A 56 -3.59 -4.14 1.76
C PHE A 56 -3.90 -5.05 2.94
N VAL A 57 -4.46 -6.23 2.71
CA VAL A 57 -4.58 -7.27 3.75
C VAL A 57 -3.41 -8.23 3.61
N VAL A 58 -2.56 -8.30 4.64
CA VAL A 58 -1.29 -9.01 4.57
C VAL A 58 -1.09 -10.02 5.71
N SER A 59 -0.33 -11.08 5.45
CA SER A 59 0.25 -11.93 6.50
C SER A 59 1.77 -11.94 6.37
N ILE A 60 2.46 -12.03 7.51
CA ILE A 60 3.90 -12.24 7.58
C ILE A 60 4.17 -13.56 8.28
N HIS A 61 4.86 -14.43 7.56
CA HIS A 61 5.30 -15.73 8.04
C HIS A 61 6.77 -15.67 8.41
N CYS A 62 7.15 -16.45 9.42
CA CYS A 62 8.52 -16.55 9.92
C CYS A 62 8.94 -18.02 9.83
N GLU A 63 10.06 -18.26 9.17
CA GLU A 63 10.71 -19.55 9.09
C GLU A 63 11.98 -19.51 9.93
N ARG A 64 12.05 -20.37 10.95
CA ARG A 64 13.16 -20.43 11.91
C ARG A 64 13.98 -21.68 11.71
N TRP A 65 15.28 -21.49 11.59
CA TRP A 65 16.28 -22.55 11.49
C TRP A 65 17.24 -22.46 12.67
N THR A 66 17.40 -23.55 13.41
CA THR A 66 18.49 -23.66 14.39
C THR A 66 19.75 -24.22 13.73
N LEU A 67 20.91 -24.00 14.35
CA LEU A 67 22.17 -24.60 13.90
C LEU A 67 22.03 -26.13 13.74
N SER A 68 21.33 -26.79 14.67
CA SER A 68 21.08 -28.23 14.60
C SER A 68 20.24 -28.60 13.38
N ASP A 69 19.25 -27.80 13.01
CA ASP A 69 18.41 -28.08 11.83
C ASP A 69 19.24 -27.96 10.54
N LEU A 70 20.08 -26.93 10.45
CA LEU A 70 20.96 -26.74 9.29
C LEU A 70 21.99 -27.86 9.15
N GLU A 71 22.59 -28.30 10.27
CA GLU A 71 23.61 -29.36 10.27
C GLU A 71 23.04 -30.75 10.00
N THR A 72 21.79 -31.01 10.39
CA THR A 72 21.16 -32.34 10.26
C THR A 72 20.25 -32.46 9.04
N GLY A 73 20.05 -31.37 8.27
CA GLY A 73 19.02 -31.33 7.24
C GLY A 73 17.61 -31.45 7.82
N GLY A 74 17.42 -30.91 9.02
CA GLY A 74 16.15 -30.86 9.73
C GLY A 74 15.10 -30.01 9.03
N VAL A 75 13.92 -29.92 9.64
CA VAL A 75 12.80 -29.13 9.12
C VAL A 75 12.74 -27.83 9.91
N SER A 76 12.57 -26.71 9.20
CA SER A 76 12.34 -25.42 9.82
C SER A 76 11.05 -25.39 10.65
N ILE A 77 11.04 -24.49 11.64
CA ILE A 77 9.83 -24.18 12.39
C ILE A 77 9.14 -23.00 11.69
N HIS A 78 7.89 -23.21 11.27
CA HIS A 78 7.08 -22.19 10.61
C HIS A 78 6.11 -21.54 11.60
N ASP A 79 6.16 -20.21 11.70
CA ASP A 79 5.29 -19.39 12.53
C ASP A 79 4.60 -18.30 11.71
N ILE A 80 3.54 -17.72 12.28
CA ILE A 80 2.84 -16.55 11.73
C ILE A 80 3.10 -15.38 12.68
N GLU A 81 3.81 -14.36 12.20
CA GLU A 81 4.12 -13.14 12.95
C GLU A 81 2.94 -12.16 12.91
N LEU A 82 2.36 -12.00 11.72
CA LEU A 82 1.17 -11.20 11.48
C LEU A 82 0.20 -12.00 10.64
N ASP A 83 -1.07 -12.02 11.04
CA ASP A 83 -2.11 -12.72 10.30
C ASP A 83 -3.20 -11.75 9.83
N ARG A 84 -3.37 -11.65 8.51
CA ARG A 84 -4.42 -10.87 7.82
C ARG A 84 -4.61 -9.45 8.37
N VAL A 85 -3.52 -8.75 8.59
CA VAL A 85 -3.52 -7.36 9.09
C VAL A 85 -3.70 -6.40 7.92
N THR A 86 -4.47 -5.33 8.13
CA THR A 86 -4.66 -4.28 7.13
C THR A 86 -3.58 -3.21 7.24
N PHE A 87 -2.86 -2.98 6.15
CA PHE A 87 -1.85 -1.92 5.99
C PHE A 87 -2.29 -0.91 4.94
N ASN A 88 -1.91 0.36 5.14
CA ASN A 88 -1.85 1.31 4.03
C ASN A 88 -0.50 1.18 3.28
N ALA A 89 -0.31 1.97 2.22
CA ALA A 89 0.93 1.95 1.45
C ALA A 89 2.18 2.24 2.32
N ASP A 90 2.13 3.24 3.20
CA ASP A 90 3.27 3.61 4.06
C ASP A 90 3.61 2.51 5.07
N ASP A 91 2.59 1.88 5.66
CA ASP A 91 2.74 0.73 6.54
C ASP A 91 3.38 -0.44 5.81
N LEU A 92 2.97 -0.69 4.57
CA LEU A 92 3.53 -1.77 3.75
C LEU A 92 5.02 -1.53 3.47
N VAL A 93 5.41 -0.30 3.10
CA VAL A 93 6.81 0.09 2.87
C VAL A 93 7.65 -0.04 4.15
N ARG A 94 7.10 0.41 5.28
CA ARG A 94 7.80 0.32 6.57
C ARG A 94 8.03 -1.12 6.97
N HIS A 95 6.97 -1.94 6.97
CA HIS A 95 7.08 -3.33 7.41
C HIS A 95 7.90 -4.18 6.43
N SER A 96 7.85 -3.92 5.12
CA SER A 96 8.71 -4.65 4.17
C SER A 96 10.19 -4.47 4.51
N ARG A 97 10.60 -3.26 4.92
CA ARG A 97 11.96 -2.97 5.37
C ARG A 97 12.27 -3.60 6.72
N ASP A 98 11.36 -3.49 7.69
CA ASP A 98 11.56 -4.03 9.05
C ASP A 98 11.74 -5.56 9.05
N TYR A 99 11.07 -6.26 8.12
CA TYR A 99 11.17 -7.71 7.93
C TYR A 99 12.19 -8.12 6.86
N GLY A 100 12.89 -7.16 6.23
CA GLY A 100 13.94 -7.43 5.25
C GLY A 100 13.45 -8.11 3.97
N ILE A 101 12.22 -7.83 3.55
CA ILE A 101 11.64 -8.37 2.31
C ILE A 101 12.37 -7.78 1.10
N SER A 102 12.94 -8.64 0.26
CA SER A 102 13.88 -8.23 -0.80
C SER A 102 13.67 -8.95 -2.13
N GLU A 103 12.97 -10.07 -2.16
CA GLU A 103 12.79 -10.88 -3.36
C GLU A 103 11.34 -11.33 -3.56
N PRO A 104 10.93 -11.57 -4.82
CA PRO A 104 9.68 -12.26 -5.09
C PRO A 104 9.83 -13.75 -4.78
N SER A 105 8.78 -14.35 -4.22
CA SER A 105 8.79 -15.80 -3.95
C SER A 105 8.56 -16.62 -5.21
N SER A 106 7.92 -16.04 -6.24
CA SER A 106 7.73 -16.63 -7.57
C SER A 106 8.54 -15.86 -8.61
N THR A 107 9.12 -16.58 -9.56
CA THR A 107 9.80 -16.00 -10.72
C THR A 107 8.83 -15.45 -11.77
N ASP A 108 7.58 -15.94 -11.77
CA ASP A 108 6.54 -15.54 -12.71
C ASP A 108 5.25 -15.10 -11.96
N PRO A 109 4.92 -13.79 -12.00
CA PRO A 109 3.68 -13.25 -11.45
C PRO A 109 2.41 -13.74 -12.14
N SER A 110 2.45 -14.08 -13.44
CA SER A 110 1.24 -14.47 -14.19
C SER A 110 0.79 -15.90 -13.86
N MET A 111 1.70 -16.72 -13.35
CA MET A 111 1.48 -18.13 -13.01
C MET A 111 0.93 -18.34 -11.59
N THR A 112 0.86 -17.30 -10.75
CA THR A 112 0.41 -17.42 -9.36
C THR A 112 -0.64 -16.38 -9.02
N PRO A 113 -1.86 -16.78 -8.56
CA PRO A 113 -2.88 -15.82 -8.16
C PRO A 113 -2.57 -15.11 -6.83
N ASN A 114 -1.47 -15.48 -6.16
CA ASN A 114 -1.09 -14.98 -4.85
C ASN A 114 0.20 -14.16 -4.96
N ILE A 115 0.25 -12.99 -4.36
CA ILE A 115 1.46 -12.17 -4.30
C ILE A 115 2.26 -12.55 -3.05
N TRP A 116 3.43 -13.14 -3.27
CA TRP A 116 4.36 -13.53 -2.21
C TRP A 116 5.74 -12.91 -2.42
N PHE A 117 6.30 -12.38 -1.35
CA PHE A 117 7.69 -11.92 -1.29
C PHE A 117 8.39 -12.57 -0.11
N ARG A 118 9.72 -12.59 -0.13
CA ARG A 118 10.55 -13.16 0.94
C ARG A 118 11.79 -12.33 1.22
N SER A 119 12.37 -12.54 2.39
CA SER A 119 13.71 -12.07 2.74
C SER A 119 14.79 -13.00 2.18
N THR A 120 15.85 -12.46 1.59
CA THR A 120 17.01 -13.24 1.11
C THR A 120 17.96 -13.61 2.24
N TYR A 121 18.03 -12.78 3.29
CA TYR A 121 18.96 -12.94 4.39
C TYR A 121 18.21 -13.11 5.71
N PRO A 122 18.77 -13.89 6.65
CA PRO A 122 18.17 -14.03 7.96
C PRO A 122 18.28 -12.73 8.74
N ARG A 123 17.33 -12.51 9.64
CA ARG A 123 17.37 -11.35 10.54
C ARG A 123 18.52 -11.47 11.54
N GLU A 124 19.43 -10.52 11.48
CA GLU A 124 20.59 -10.39 12.38
C GLU A 124 20.19 -9.80 13.75
N ASP A 125 19.31 -10.49 14.48
CA ASP A 125 18.93 -10.12 15.85
C ASP A 125 19.81 -10.82 16.91
N ARG A 126 19.50 -10.58 18.19
CA ARG A 126 20.22 -11.21 19.30
C ARG A 126 20.20 -12.75 19.24
N ALA A 127 19.10 -13.35 18.77
CA ALA A 127 19.00 -14.81 18.67
C ALA A 127 19.90 -15.36 17.55
N TYR A 128 20.06 -14.61 16.45
CA TYR A 128 21.03 -14.94 15.41
C TYR A 128 22.45 -14.99 15.98
N PHE A 129 22.90 -13.93 16.66
CA PHE A 129 24.27 -13.86 17.15
C PHE A 129 24.57 -14.72 18.38
N GLU A 130 23.63 -14.89 19.31
CA GLU A 130 23.87 -15.62 20.56
C GLU A 130 23.51 -17.12 20.47
N GLN A 131 22.54 -17.48 19.64
CA GLN A 131 21.98 -18.83 19.58
C GLN A 131 22.16 -19.48 18.20
N GLY A 132 22.65 -18.75 17.20
CA GLY A 132 22.77 -19.26 15.83
C GLY A 132 21.42 -19.58 15.20
N VAL A 133 20.36 -18.86 15.59
CA VAL A 133 19.02 -19.05 15.04
C VAL A 133 18.82 -18.11 13.85
N GLU A 134 18.64 -18.68 12.68
CA GLU A 134 18.32 -17.93 11.46
C GLU A 134 16.80 -17.78 11.32
N LYS A 135 16.34 -16.56 11.05
CA LYS A 135 14.92 -16.26 10.81
C LYS A 135 14.74 -15.61 9.45
N TYR A 136 13.95 -16.24 8.60
CA TYR A 136 13.55 -15.72 7.30
C TYR A 136 12.08 -15.35 7.33
N TYR A 137 11.70 -14.29 6.62
CA TYR A 137 10.33 -13.81 6.57
C TYR A 137 9.75 -13.92 5.17
N SER A 138 8.46 -14.22 5.11
CA SER A 138 7.68 -14.18 3.87
C SER A 138 6.45 -13.31 4.06
N LEU A 139 6.25 -12.38 3.13
CA LEU A 139 5.10 -11.48 3.05
C LEU A 139 4.11 -12.02 2.04
N HIS A 140 2.86 -12.20 2.45
CA HIS A 140 1.74 -12.58 1.60
C HIS A 140 0.71 -11.45 1.53
N ILE A 141 0.32 -11.06 0.32
CA ILE A 141 -0.79 -10.13 0.09
C ILE A 141 -2.04 -10.93 -0.26
N HIS A 142 -3.03 -10.89 0.63
CA HIS A 142 -4.32 -11.55 0.43
C HIS A 142 -5.28 -10.70 -0.39
N GLU A 143 -5.30 -9.40 -0.12
CA GLU A 143 -6.26 -8.46 -0.73
C GLU A 143 -5.60 -7.10 -0.95
N VAL A 144 -6.01 -6.44 -2.04
CA VAL A 144 -5.71 -5.04 -2.37
C VAL A 144 -7.05 -4.34 -2.56
N ASN A 145 -7.31 -3.29 -1.78
CA ASN A 145 -8.54 -2.50 -1.83
C ASN A 145 -9.82 -3.35 -1.70
N GLY A 146 -9.78 -4.42 -0.89
CA GLY A 146 -10.90 -5.33 -0.63
C GLY A 146 -11.15 -6.38 -1.70
N HIS A 147 -10.23 -6.53 -2.66
CA HIS A 147 -10.30 -7.52 -3.73
C HIS A 147 -9.05 -8.40 -3.76
N PRO A 148 -9.15 -9.66 -4.21
CA PRO A 148 -7.96 -10.48 -4.47
C PRO A 148 -7.02 -9.76 -5.46
N PRO A 149 -5.70 -9.79 -5.23
CA PRO A 149 -4.75 -9.14 -6.13
C PRO A 149 -4.77 -9.75 -7.53
N GLY A 150 -4.73 -8.90 -8.56
CA GLY A 150 -4.47 -9.29 -9.94
C GLY A 150 -2.99 -9.16 -10.31
N SER A 151 -2.69 -9.47 -11.57
CA SER A 151 -1.32 -9.35 -12.11
C SER A 151 -0.82 -7.90 -12.16
N ALA A 152 -1.71 -6.93 -12.40
CA ALA A 152 -1.37 -5.51 -12.40
C ALA A 152 -0.99 -5.01 -10.99
N GLU A 153 -1.65 -5.53 -9.96
CA GLU A 153 -1.34 -5.23 -8.56
C GLU A 153 0.01 -5.81 -8.14
N TYR A 154 0.45 -6.93 -8.72
CA TYR A 154 1.74 -7.55 -8.39
C TYR A 154 2.90 -6.58 -8.60
N GLN A 155 2.98 -5.96 -9.78
CA GLN A 155 4.06 -5.01 -10.09
C GLN A 155 3.98 -3.76 -9.20
N ARG A 156 2.76 -3.23 -8.97
CA ARG A 156 2.56 -2.09 -8.06
C ARG A 156 3.05 -2.41 -6.65
N VAL A 157 2.69 -3.57 -6.11
CA VAL A 157 3.11 -3.96 -4.77
C VAL A 157 4.63 -4.20 -4.73
N ALA A 158 5.19 -4.86 -5.74
CA ALA A 158 6.64 -5.06 -5.84
C ALA A 158 7.40 -3.73 -5.82
N ASP A 159 6.91 -2.72 -6.55
CA ASP A 159 7.50 -1.38 -6.52
C ASP A 159 7.39 -0.71 -5.15
N LEU A 160 6.27 -0.89 -4.43
CA LEU A 160 6.10 -0.39 -3.05
C LEU A 160 7.08 -1.07 -2.09
N VAL A 161 7.19 -2.39 -2.13
CA VAL A 161 8.08 -3.13 -1.22
C VAL A 161 9.56 -3.02 -1.61
N GLY A 162 9.86 -2.45 -2.79
CA GLY A 162 11.22 -2.24 -3.29
C GLY A 162 11.85 -3.48 -3.95
N VAL A 163 11.02 -4.45 -4.36
CA VAL A 163 11.45 -5.68 -5.01
C VAL A 163 11.54 -5.47 -6.52
N ARG A 164 12.66 -5.87 -7.12
CA ARG A 164 12.89 -5.80 -8.56
C ARG A 164 12.81 -7.20 -9.17
N PHE A 165 12.06 -7.34 -10.26
CA PHE A 165 12.16 -8.52 -11.13
C PHE A 165 13.33 -8.33 -12.08
N ASP A 166 14.03 -9.42 -12.39
CA ASP A 166 14.86 -9.44 -13.59
C ASP A 166 13.94 -9.28 -14.81
N GLN A 167 14.07 -8.14 -15.47
CA GLN A 167 13.22 -7.59 -16.53
C GLN A 167 13.02 -8.48 -17.78
N ALA A 168 13.62 -9.66 -17.82
CA ALA A 168 13.51 -10.61 -18.93
C ALA A 168 12.13 -11.30 -19.01
N VAL A 169 11.42 -11.44 -17.89
CA VAL A 169 10.15 -12.19 -17.84
C VAL A 169 8.97 -11.39 -18.41
N LEU A 170 8.92 -10.07 -18.18
CA LEU A 170 7.80 -9.21 -18.60
C LEU A 170 7.76 -8.92 -20.12
N ARG A 171 8.83 -9.18 -20.87
CA ARG A 171 8.89 -8.88 -22.31
C ARG A 171 8.33 -9.98 -23.21
N GLN A 172 8.26 -11.24 -22.74
CA GLN A 172 7.83 -12.35 -23.59
C GLN A 172 6.32 -12.38 -23.85
N GLU A 173 5.48 -11.85 -22.95
CA GLU A 173 4.02 -11.91 -23.12
C GLU A 173 3.51 -10.87 -24.14
N HIS A 174 4.18 -9.73 -24.29
CA HIS A 174 3.74 -8.68 -25.23
C HIS A 174 4.07 -9.01 -26.70
N GLU A 175 5.02 -9.91 -26.96
CA GLU A 175 5.34 -10.39 -28.31
C GLU A 175 4.54 -11.64 -28.70
N LEU A 176 3.98 -12.40 -27.75
CA LEU A 176 3.18 -13.60 -28.04
C LEU A 176 1.70 -13.31 -28.32
N GLU A 177 1.15 -12.16 -27.91
CA GLU A 177 -0.25 -11.78 -28.19
C GLU A 177 -0.43 -10.97 -29.49
N GLN A 178 0.64 -10.54 -30.17
CA GLN A 178 0.52 -9.76 -31.42
C GLN A 178 0.86 -10.52 -32.70
N ASP A 179 1.29 -11.78 -32.64
CA ASP A 179 1.52 -12.59 -33.85
C ASP A 179 0.33 -13.51 -34.13
N GLY A 180 -0.83 -12.89 -34.30
CA GLY A 180 -1.98 -13.51 -34.94
C GLY A 180 -2.40 -12.68 -36.14
N PRO A 181 -2.03 -13.08 -37.38
CA PRO A 181 -2.78 -12.67 -38.54
C PRO A 181 -3.68 -13.81 -39.02
N ASP A 182 -4.98 -13.52 -38.89
CA ASP A 182 -6.08 -13.74 -39.83
C ASP A 182 -6.19 -15.04 -40.66
N LEU A 183 -7.36 -15.65 -40.50
CA LEU A 183 -8.01 -16.58 -41.41
C LEU A 183 -8.22 -15.93 -42.79
N CYS A 184 -7.88 -16.65 -43.87
CA CYS A 184 -8.69 -16.90 -45.08
C CYS A 184 -7.83 -17.18 -46.33
N SER A 185 -7.80 -18.45 -46.77
CA SER A 185 -8.20 -18.96 -48.11
C SER A 185 -7.77 -20.41 -48.28
#